data_AF-A0A3B0UJW6-F1
#
_entry.id   AF-A0A3B0UJW6-F1
#
_cell.length_a   1.000
_cell.length_b   1.000
_cell.length_c   1.000
_cell.angle_alpha   90.00
_cell.angle_beta   90.00
_cell.angle_gamma   90.00
#
_symmetry.space_group_name_H-M   'P 1'
#
loop_
_entity.id
_entity.type
_entity.pdbx_description
1 polymer ?
#
loop_
_entity_poly.entity_id
_entity_poly.type
_entity_poly.pdbx_seq_one_letter_code
_entity_poly.pdbx_strand_id
1 'polypeptide(L)'
;MNQRELRQLIDLAAAERWTELNLSNKGLTKLPSEIGQLTSLRTLRLFNNQLTAVPSEIIQLTSLTWLSLNSNQLTGVPPEIIHLTSLTTLGLGGNKLTAVPPEIGQLTSLTELNLYGNKLTAVPPEIGQLINLTSLDQGNNQLTDVPPEINQLTSLKELYLNSNQLTAVPPEIGQLTNLMTLNLNSNRLTVLPPEIGQLTSLRSLDLRDNQLMAVPPEIGQLTSLTALHLYNNKLTSVPPEISQITSLTMLNLKYNPIQTPPPEVLNLDSQGKADLDGMRRYFRQMAEAAQVRLFEAKLLIVGEAEAGKTSLARKLQDPATPLPAPDETTKGVDVHTWEFPLSLISNQLSVNSSQLPITDDRTLITDHRFRVNIWDFGGQEI
;
A
#
# COMPACT_ATOMS: atom_id res chain seq x y z
N MET A 1 43.40 -3.67 -16.17
CA MET A 1 44.04 -2.69 -17.08
C MET A 1 45.03 -1.88 -16.26
N ASN A 2 46.27 -1.75 -16.72
CA ASN A 2 47.26 -0.97 -15.98
C ASN A 2 47.12 0.54 -16.27
N GLN A 3 47.79 1.38 -15.48
CA GLN A 3 47.67 2.85 -15.59
C GLN A 3 48.21 3.41 -16.91
N ARG A 4 49.22 2.75 -17.51
CA ARG A 4 49.79 3.19 -18.80
C ARG A 4 48.82 2.93 -19.95
N GLU A 5 48.22 1.74 -19.99
CA GLU A 5 47.18 1.38 -20.95
C GLU A 5 45.97 2.33 -20.84
N LEU A 6 45.52 2.60 -19.61
CA LEU A 6 44.42 3.52 -19.36
C LEU A 6 44.72 4.92 -19.90
N ARG A 7 45.93 5.44 -19.66
CA ARG A 7 46.33 6.77 -20.14
C ARG A 7 46.38 6.83 -21.66
N GLN A 8 46.97 5.83 -22.31
CA GLN A 8 47.00 5.75 -23.77
C GLN A 8 45.60 5.68 -24.38
N LEU A 9 44.68 4.95 -23.75
CA LEU A 9 43.28 4.89 -24.17
C LEU A 9 42.58 6.25 -24.03
N ILE A 10 42.82 6.96 -22.92
CA ILE A 10 42.29 8.32 -22.71
C ILE A 10 42.85 9.28 -23.76
N ASP A 11 44.16 9.26 -24.01
CA ASP A 11 44.79 10.12 -25.03
C ASP A 11 44.20 9.88 -26.42
N LEU A 12 43.98 8.60 -26.78
CA LEU A 12 43.32 8.23 -28.04
C LEU A 12 41.87 8.70 -28.09
N ALA A 13 41.10 8.46 -27.02
CA ALA A 13 39.70 8.87 -26.94
C ALA A 13 39.54 10.40 -27.01
N ALA A 14 40.50 11.15 -26.45
CA ALA A 14 40.54 12.61 -26.54
C ALA A 14 40.83 13.06 -27.98
N ALA A 15 41.84 12.46 -28.63
CA ALA A 15 42.22 12.79 -30.00
C ALA A 15 41.10 12.51 -31.00
N GLU A 16 40.36 11.41 -30.80
CA GLU A 16 39.24 10.99 -31.65
C GLU A 16 37.89 11.57 -31.22
N ARG A 17 37.85 12.36 -30.14
CA ARG A 17 36.63 12.99 -29.60
C ARG A 17 35.50 12.00 -29.31
N TRP A 18 35.83 10.90 -28.64
CA TRP A 18 34.84 9.90 -28.28
C TRP A 18 33.71 10.51 -27.44
N THR A 19 32.49 10.09 -27.73
CA THR A 19 31.28 10.45 -26.97
C THR A 19 30.92 9.39 -25.94
N GLU A 20 31.48 8.18 -26.04
CA GLU A 20 31.31 7.12 -25.07
C GLU A 20 32.63 6.46 -24.70
N LEU A 21 32.82 6.17 -23.42
CA LEU A 21 33.97 5.45 -22.91
C LEU A 21 33.51 4.46 -21.84
N ASN A 22 33.86 3.19 -22.05
CA ASN A 22 33.56 2.11 -21.11
C ASN A 22 34.83 1.55 -20.48
N LEU A 23 35.00 1.87 -19.20
CA LEU A 23 36.10 1.44 -18.34
C LEU A 23 35.62 0.46 -17.25
N SER A 24 34.47 -0.17 -17.45
CA SER A 24 33.85 -1.08 -16.47
C SER A 24 34.57 -2.42 -16.41
N ASN A 25 34.60 -3.05 -15.23
CA ASN A 25 35.22 -4.38 -15.01
C ASN A 25 36.73 -4.41 -15.34
N LYS A 26 37.46 -3.32 -15.10
CA LYS A 26 38.89 -3.22 -15.45
C LYS A 26 39.83 -3.31 -14.25
N GLY A 27 39.27 -3.46 -13.05
CA GLY A 27 40.03 -3.51 -11.79
C GLY A 27 40.71 -2.17 -11.47
N LEU A 28 40.13 -1.05 -11.90
CA LEU A 28 40.71 0.27 -11.69
C LEU A 28 40.60 0.67 -10.22
N THR A 29 41.74 1.00 -9.62
CA THR A 29 41.80 1.54 -8.24
C THR A 29 41.74 3.06 -8.22
N LYS A 30 42.10 3.72 -9.33
CA LYS A 30 42.03 5.16 -9.52
C LYS A 30 41.81 5.53 -10.98
N LEU A 31 41.16 6.66 -11.20
CA LEU A 31 41.12 7.34 -12.50
C LEU A 31 42.20 8.44 -12.54
N PRO A 32 42.95 8.57 -13.64
CA PRO A 32 43.91 9.64 -13.82
C PRO A 32 43.21 10.97 -14.11
N SER A 33 43.86 12.09 -13.76
CA SER A 33 43.37 13.46 -14.02
C SER A 33 43.11 13.74 -15.51
N GLU A 34 43.83 13.05 -16.39
CA GLU A 34 43.71 13.15 -17.85
C GLU A 34 42.31 12.79 -18.34
N ILE A 35 41.48 12.12 -17.54
CA ILE A 35 40.07 11.88 -17.89
C ILE A 35 39.34 13.18 -18.24
N GLY A 36 39.72 14.32 -17.63
CA GLY A 36 39.14 15.63 -17.92
C GLY A 36 39.38 16.16 -19.33
N GLN A 37 40.28 15.55 -20.11
CA GLN A 37 40.50 15.92 -21.52
C GLN A 37 39.37 15.46 -22.44
N LEU A 38 38.52 14.53 -22.00
CA LEU A 38 37.44 13.93 -22.79
C LEU A 38 36.20 14.83 -22.88
N THR A 39 36.35 16.11 -23.18
CA THR A 39 35.28 17.13 -23.12
C THR A 39 34.06 16.86 -24.01
N SER A 40 34.20 15.99 -25.02
CA SER A 40 33.11 15.55 -25.91
C SER A 40 32.31 14.36 -25.36
N LEU A 41 32.74 13.78 -24.24
CA LEU A 41 32.17 12.57 -23.66
C LEU A 41 30.76 12.83 -23.11
N ARG A 42 29.82 11.99 -23.52
CA ARG A 42 28.43 11.96 -23.05
C ARG A 42 28.18 10.79 -22.10
N THR A 43 28.85 9.68 -22.33
CA THR A 43 28.68 8.46 -21.53
C THR A 43 30.00 7.96 -20.98
N LEU A 44 30.10 7.89 -19.65
CA LEU A 44 31.23 7.29 -18.95
C LEU A 44 30.76 6.14 -18.06
N ARG A 45 31.15 4.92 -18.42
CA ARG A 45 30.84 3.70 -17.67
C ARG A 45 32.06 3.24 -16.89
N LEU A 46 31.96 3.22 -15.56
CA LEU A 46 33.02 2.85 -14.62
C LEU A 46 32.58 1.77 -13.64
N PHE A 47 31.51 1.05 -13.95
CA PHE A 47 30.92 0.11 -13.00
C PHE A 47 31.83 -1.09 -12.72
N ASN A 48 31.71 -1.66 -11.52
CA ASN A 48 32.47 -2.83 -11.09
C ASN A 48 33.99 -2.62 -11.20
N ASN A 49 34.49 -1.62 -10.47
CA ASN A 49 35.91 -1.33 -10.30
C ASN A 49 36.23 -1.20 -8.79
N GLN A 50 37.40 -0.66 -8.45
CA GLN A 50 37.86 -0.48 -7.07
C GLN A 50 38.17 1.00 -6.77
N LEU A 51 37.47 1.92 -7.43
CA LEU A 51 37.71 3.36 -7.29
C LEU A 51 37.33 3.81 -5.89
N THR A 52 38.25 4.48 -5.20
CA THR A 52 37.99 5.09 -3.87
C THR A 52 37.59 6.55 -3.97
N ALA A 53 37.88 7.22 -5.09
CA ALA A 53 37.52 8.59 -5.37
C ALA A 53 37.35 8.82 -6.87
N VAL A 54 36.64 9.90 -7.22
CA VAL A 54 36.59 10.45 -8.58
C VAL A 54 37.52 11.67 -8.62
N PRO A 55 38.39 11.81 -9.64
CA PRO A 55 39.29 12.96 -9.74
C PRO A 55 38.49 14.26 -9.97
N SER A 56 38.98 15.39 -9.46
CA SER A 56 38.33 16.71 -9.60
C SER A 56 38.18 17.12 -11.06
N GLU A 57 39.05 16.65 -11.95
CA GLU A 57 39.01 16.93 -13.39
C GLU A 57 37.79 16.34 -14.10
N ILE A 58 37.01 15.47 -13.43
CA ILE A 58 35.74 14.97 -13.96
C ILE A 58 34.78 16.12 -14.34
N ILE A 59 34.88 17.27 -13.66
CA ILE A 59 34.05 18.45 -13.90
C ILE A 59 34.25 19.08 -15.28
N GLN A 60 35.36 18.75 -15.95
CA GLN A 60 35.63 19.22 -17.32
C GLN A 60 34.75 18.50 -18.35
N LEU A 61 34.10 17.39 -17.97
CA LEU A 61 33.21 16.60 -18.81
C LEU A 61 31.81 17.22 -18.86
N THR A 62 31.71 18.50 -19.22
CA THR A 62 30.44 19.25 -19.19
C THR A 62 29.37 18.72 -20.14
N SER A 63 29.77 17.93 -21.16
CA SER A 63 28.85 17.24 -22.08
C SER A 63 28.28 15.93 -21.52
N LEU A 64 28.71 15.50 -20.33
CA LEU A 64 28.37 14.20 -19.78
C LEU A 64 26.89 14.14 -19.38
N THR A 65 26.17 13.17 -19.95
CA THR A 65 24.76 12.90 -19.66
C THR A 65 24.60 11.63 -18.82
N TRP A 66 25.55 10.69 -18.92
CA TRP A 66 25.50 9.42 -18.21
C TRP A 66 26.82 9.11 -17.50
N LEU A 67 26.77 9.00 -16.17
CA LEU A 67 27.90 8.62 -15.33
C LEU A 67 27.54 7.42 -14.47
N SER A 68 28.19 6.28 -14.73
CA SER A 68 27.98 5.05 -13.95
C SER A 68 29.22 4.72 -13.12
N LEU A 69 29.12 4.93 -11.81
CA LEU A 69 30.15 4.63 -10.79
C LEU A 69 29.71 3.46 -9.88
N ASN A 70 28.69 2.70 -10.28
CA ASN A 70 28.15 1.61 -9.48
C ASN A 70 29.21 0.54 -9.16
N SER A 71 29.10 -0.13 -8.00
CA SER A 71 30.00 -1.21 -7.58
C SER A 71 31.47 -0.75 -7.57
N ASN A 72 31.77 0.25 -6.75
CA ASN A 72 33.11 0.78 -6.50
C ASN A 72 33.36 0.85 -4.98
N GLN A 73 34.35 1.63 -4.55
CA GLN A 73 34.75 1.79 -3.14
C GLN A 73 34.64 3.26 -2.70
N LEU A 74 33.80 4.07 -3.36
CA LEU A 74 33.68 5.50 -3.09
C LEU A 74 33.14 5.73 -1.68
N THR A 75 33.80 6.60 -0.92
CA THR A 75 33.35 6.99 0.44
C THR A 75 32.60 8.32 0.45
N GLY A 76 32.69 9.10 -0.62
CA GLY A 76 31.97 10.36 -0.81
C GLY A 76 31.76 10.67 -2.29
N VAL A 77 30.81 11.56 -2.55
CA VAL A 77 30.61 12.18 -3.85
C VAL A 77 31.28 13.56 -3.79
N PRO A 78 32.18 13.92 -4.73
CA PRO A 78 32.76 15.26 -4.73
C PRO A 78 31.66 16.31 -4.95
N PRO A 79 31.56 17.37 -4.12
CA PRO A 79 30.57 18.44 -4.30
C PRO A 79 30.64 19.07 -5.70
N GLU A 80 31.82 19.10 -6.31
CA GLU A 80 32.05 19.68 -7.63
C GLU A 80 31.34 18.93 -8.77
N ILE A 81 30.73 17.75 -8.50
CA ILE A 81 29.89 17.03 -9.46
C ILE A 81 28.75 17.91 -10.00
N ILE A 82 28.35 18.96 -9.28
CA ILE A 82 27.37 19.97 -9.72
C ILE A 82 27.68 20.66 -11.04
N HIS A 83 28.95 20.69 -11.44
CA HIS A 83 29.34 21.28 -12.72
C HIS A 83 28.94 20.41 -13.92
N LEU A 84 28.52 19.16 -13.69
CA LEU A 84 28.01 18.26 -14.72
C LEU A 84 26.51 18.53 -14.98
N THR A 85 26.16 19.76 -15.33
CA THR A 85 24.76 20.21 -15.43
C THR A 85 23.94 19.50 -16.51
N SER A 86 24.59 18.83 -17.46
CA SER A 86 23.94 18.01 -18.49
C SER A 86 23.64 16.57 -18.06
N LEU A 87 24.02 16.19 -16.83
CA LEU A 87 23.85 14.83 -16.34
C LEU A 87 22.38 14.48 -16.16
N THR A 88 21.94 13.43 -16.84
CA THR A 88 20.58 12.87 -16.74
C THR A 88 20.55 11.59 -15.92
N THR A 89 21.65 10.82 -15.93
CA THR A 89 21.76 9.57 -15.19
C THR A 89 23.03 9.52 -14.37
N LEU A 90 22.87 9.35 -13.05
CA LEU A 90 23.97 9.18 -12.10
C LEU A 90 23.81 7.87 -11.32
N GLY A 91 24.72 6.93 -11.56
CA GLY A 91 24.78 5.66 -10.86
C GLY A 91 25.88 5.65 -9.80
N LEU A 92 25.52 5.53 -8.54
CA LEU A 92 26.42 5.48 -7.37
C LEU A 92 26.16 4.24 -6.49
N GLY A 93 25.34 3.29 -6.94
CA GLY A 93 24.94 2.15 -6.14
C GLY A 93 26.09 1.16 -5.88
N GLY A 94 26.09 0.45 -4.75
CA GLY A 94 27.15 -0.50 -4.39
C GLY A 94 28.48 0.17 -4.07
N ASN A 95 28.46 1.25 -3.28
CA ASN A 95 29.64 1.97 -2.83
C ASN A 95 29.69 1.99 -1.28
N LYS A 96 30.50 2.89 -0.70
CA LYS A 96 30.65 3.08 0.75
C LYS A 96 30.23 4.50 1.17
N LEU A 97 29.34 5.14 0.42
CA LEU A 97 28.92 6.51 0.68
C LEU A 97 28.22 6.59 2.03
N THR A 98 28.63 7.53 2.88
CA THR A 98 27.99 7.82 4.16
C THR A 98 27.09 9.05 4.10
N ALA A 99 27.26 9.90 3.09
CA ALA A 99 26.45 11.08 2.83
C ALA A 99 26.38 11.37 1.32
N VAL A 100 25.34 12.10 0.94
CA VAL A 100 25.22 12.75 -0.37
C VAL A 100 25.33 14.27 -0.13
N PRO A 101 26.18 14.99 -0.88
CA PRO A 101 26.30 16.44 -0.73
C PRO A 101 24.98 17.14 -1.07
N PRO A 102 24.54 18.16 -0.29
CA PRO A 102 23.37 18.98 -0.61
C PRO A 102 23.37 19.55 -2.03
N GLU A 103 24.56 19.83 -2.55
CA GLU A 103 24.78 20.34 -3.89
C GLU A 103 24.22 19.42 -4.99
N ILE A 104 23.94 18.14 -4.70
CA ILE A 104 23.27 17.22 -5.64
C ILE A 104 21.98 17.81 -6.21
N GLY A 105 21.24 18.61 -5.44
CA GLY A 105 19.99 19.26 -5.86
C GLY A 105 20.15 20.21 -7.05
N GLN A 106 21.38 20.65 -7.35
CA GLN A 106 21.68 21.54 -8.47
C GLN A 106 21.74 20.79 -9.82
N LEU A 107 21.81 19.45 -9.82
CA LEU A 107 21.80 18.63 -11.03
C LEU A 107 20.38 18.46 -11.58
N THR A 108 19.72 19.58 -11.90
CA THR A 108 18.29 19.64 -12.25
C THR A 108 17.93 18.89 -13.54
N SER A 109 18.91 18.52 -14.37
CA SER A 109 18.72 17.65 -15.54
C SER A 109 18.58 16.16 -15.19
N LEU A 110 18.85 15.74 -13.95
CA LEU A 110 18.78 14.34 -13.55
C LEU A 110 17.37 13.79 -13.68
N THR A 111 17.28 12.65 -14.36
CA THR A 111 16.08 11.82 -14.50
C THR A 111 16.21 10.51 -13.74
N GLU A 112 17.43 10.04 -13.50
CA GLU A 112 17.73 8.79 -12.78
C GLU A 112 18.89 8.97 -11.80
N LEU A 113 18.65 8.63 -10.54
CA LEU A 113 19.67 8.62 -9.49
C LEU A 113 19.63 7.30 -8.72
N ASN A 114 20.74 6.56 -8.77
CA ASN A 114 20.89 5.29 -8.05
C ASN A 114 21.92 5.44 -6.92
N LEU A 115 21.43 5.31 -5.68
CA LEU A 115 22.19 5.31 -4.42
C LEU A 115 22.10 3.96 -3.69
N TYR A 116 21.57 2.92 -4.34
CA TYR A 116 21.36 1.60 -3.76
C TYR A 116 22.62 1.02 -3.11
N GLY A 117 22.52 0.33 -1.97
CA GLY A 117 23.66 -0.44 -1.45
C GLY A 117 24.83 0.44 -1.02
N ASN A 118 24.55 1.44 -0.17
CA ASN A 118 25.53 2.35 0.42
C ASN A 118 25.41 2.32 1.96
N LYS A 119 25.98 3.31 2.65
CA LYS A 119 25.93 3.47 4.11
C LYS A 119 25.25 4.77 4.52
N LEU A 120 24.31 5.26 3.72
CA LEU A 120 23.63 6.52 3.95
C LEU A 120 22.71 6.39 5.17
N THR A 121 22.81 7.31 6.12
CA THR A 121 21.87 7.42 7.26
C THR A 121 20.78 8.45 7.00
N ALA A 122 21.01 9.39 6.09
CA ALA A 122 20.07 10.38 5.61
C ALA A 122 20.42 10.80 4.18
N VAL A 123 19.47 11.46 3.51
CA VAL A 123 19.68 12.17 2.24
C VAL A 123 19.30 13.64 2.44
N PRO A 124 20.05 14.60 1.86
CA PRO A 124 19.78 16.03 2.02
C PRO A 124 18.37 16.40 1.49
N PRO A 125 17.68 17.36 2.16
CA PRO A 125 16.44 17.97 1.66
C PRO A 125 16.51 18.45 0.21
N GLU A 126 17.69 18.91 -0.22
CA GLU A 126 17.98 19.38 -1.57
C GLU A 126 17.73 18.32 -2.65
N ILE A 127 17.58 17.04 -2.29
CA ILE A 127 17.12 16.01 -3.23
C ILE A 127 15.78 16.42 -3.89
N GLY A 128 14.90 17.14 -3.19
CA GLY A 128 13.63 17.65 -3.72
C GLY A 128 13.80 18.62 -4.91
N GLN A 129 14.97 19.22 -5.08
CA GLN A 129 15.25 20.14 -6.20
C GLN A 129 15.42 19.40 -7.55
N LEU A 130 15.56 18.07 -7.53
CA LEU A 130 15.66 17.24 -8.74
C LEU A 130 14.28 17.03 -9.40
N ILE A 131 13.62 18.12 -9.80
CA ILE A 131 12.23 18.11 -10.27
C ILE A 131 11.96 17.24 -11.52
N ASN A 132 12.99 16.91 -12.29
CA ASN A 132 12.93 16.05 -13.47
C ASN A 132 13.18 14.57 -13.15
N LEU A 133 13.45 14.23 -11.88
CA LEU A 133 13.77 12.87 -11.47
C LEU A 133 12.55 11.97 -11.66
N THR A 134 12.76 10.86 -12.37
CA THR A 134 11.73 9.86 -12.68
C THR A 134 11.97 8.55 -11.93
N SER A 135 13.23 8.25 -11.58
CA SER A 135 13.61 7.08 -10.78
C SER A 135 14.63 7.47 -9.72
N LEU A 136 14.33 7.12 -8.48
CA LEU A 136 15.20 7.30 -7.32
C LEU A 136 15.33 5.96 -6.57
N ASP A 137 16.54 5.41 -6.56
CA ASP A 137 16.85 4.20 -5.80
C ASP A 137 17.74 4.54 -4.60
N GLN A 138 17.20 4.38 -3.40
CA GLN A 138 17.86 4.56 -2.11
C GLN A 138 17.84 3.27 -1.28
N GLY A 139 17.56 2.12 -1.91
CA GLY A 139 17.44 0.85 -1.21
C GLY A 139 18.77 0.38 -0.62
N ASN A 140 18.71 -0.55 0.34
CA ASN A 140 19.88 -1.16 0.98
C ASN A 140 20.86 -0.12 1.53
N ASN A 141 20.35 0.75 2.40
CA ASN A 141 21.09 1.79 3.11
C ASN A 141 20.77 1.72 4.62
N GLN A 142 21.07 2.77 5.37
CA GLN A 142 20.80 2.88 6.81
C GLN A 142 19.86 4.06 7.10
N LEU A 143 19.02 4.45 6.14
CA LEU A 143 18.14 5.61 6.27
C LEU A 143 17.16 5.42 7.43
N THR A 144 17.08 6.42 8.31
CA THR A 144 16.09 6.45 9.39
C THR A 144 14.83 7.21 9.00
N ASP A 145 14.96 8.17 8.09
CA ASP A 145 13.89 9.06 7.67
C ASP A 145 13.98 9.39 6.16
N VAL A 146 12.87 9.88 5.62
CA VAL A 146 12.77 10.46 4.27
C VAL A 146 12.48 11.95 4.42
N PRO A 147 13.21 12.86 3.76
CA PRO A 147 12.96 14.29 3.88
C PRO A 147 11.56 14.67 3.34
N PRO A 148 10.80 15.56 4.01
CA PRO A 148 9.51 16.06 3.53
C PRO A 148 9.56 16.65 2.11
N GLU A 149 10.70 17.21 1.72
CA GLU A 149 10.97 17.76 0.38
C GLU A 149 10.88 16.73 -0.75
N ILE A 150 10.72 15.44 -0.43
CA ILE A 150 10.39 14.41 -1.41
C ILE A 150 9.16 14.80 -2.25
N ASN A 151 8.20 15.54 -1.69
CA ASN A 151 7.03 16.02 -2.44
C ASN A 151 7.36 16.87 -3.67
N GLN A 152 8.54 17.49 -3.72
CA GLN A 152 8.97 18.33 -4.83
C GLN A 152 9.33 17.51 -6.08
N LEU A 153 9.57 16.20 -5.93
CA LEU A 153 9.87 15.27 -7.02
C LEU A 153 8.62 14.89 -7.83
N THR A 154 7.93 15.90 -8.35
CA THR A 154 6.63 15.76 -9.02
C THR A 154 6.65 14.88 -10.28
N SER A 155 7.83 14.68 -10.90
CA SER A 155 8.02 13.78 -12.05
C SER A 155 8.29 12.31 -11.68
N LEU A 156 8.43 12.01 -10.38
CA LEU A 156 8.90 10.70 -9.92
C LEU A 156 7.88 9.60 -10.22
N LYS A 157 8.37 8.52 -10.81
CA LYS A 157 7.58 7.32 -11.18
C LYS A 157 7.99 6.11 -10.36
N GLU A 158 9.25 6.03 -9.97
CA GLU A 158 9.80 4.91 -9.21
C GLU A 158 10.59 5.40 -8.02
N LEU A 159 10.22 4.91 -6.83
CA LEU A 159 10.91 5.19 -5.58
C LEU A 159 11.20 3.87 -4.85
N TYR A 160 12.49 3.58 -4.66
CA TYR A 160 12.96 2.41 -3.94
C TYR A 160 13.62 2.84 -2.62
N LEU A 161 13.01 2.46 -1.51
CA LEU A 161 13.44 2.73 -0.14
C LEU A 161 13.60 1.43 0.67
N ASN A 162 13.61 0.28 -0.01
CA ASN A 162 13.69 -1.02 0.61
C ASN A 162 14.98 -1.23 1.43
N SER A 163 14.94 -2.12 2.41
CA SER A 163 16.12 -2.53 3.17
C SER A 163 16.83 -1.34 3.84
N ASN A 164 16.06 -0.53 4.57
CA ASN A 164 16.52 0.62 5.36
C ASN A 164 16.08 0.46 6.83
N GLN A 165 16.15 1.53 7.62
CA GLN A 165 15.76 1.56 9.02
C GLN A 165 14.55 2.47 9.28
N LEU A 166 13.74 2.74 8.25
CA LEU A 166 12.61 3.67 8.32
C LEU A 166 11.56 3.17 9.31
N THR A 167 11.13 4.03 10.23
CA THR A 167 10.02 3.74 11.17
C THR A 167 8.69 4.34 10.73
N ALA A 168 8.74 5.36 9.88
CA ALA A 168 7.58 6.01 9.27
C ALA A 168 7.92 6.51 7.86
N VAL A 169 6.89 6.88 7.11
CA VAL A 169 7.00 7.60 5.84
C VAL A 169 6.33 8.97 6.03
N PRO A 170 6.93 10.08 5.55
CA PRO A 170 6.33 11.40 5.68
C PRO A 170 5.00 11.49 4.90
N PRO A 171 3.98 12.22 5.41
CA PRO A 171 2.71 12.42 4.71
C PRO A 171 2.90 13.10 3.34
N GLU A 172 3.96 13.87 3.15
CA GLU A 172 4.38 14.51 1.90
C GLU A 172 4.53 13.52 0.74
N ILE A 173 4.74 12.22 1.01
CA ILE A 173 4.78 11.18 -0.02
C ILE A 173 3.51 11.19 -0.88
N GLY A 174 2.35 11.54 -0.32
CA GLY A 174 1.07 11.57 -1.04
C GLY A 174 1.03 12.55 -2.21
N GLN A 175 1.94 13.52 -2.25
CA GLN A 175 2.02 14.52 -3.32
C GLN A 175 2.70 13.99 -4.60
N LEU A 176 3.31 12.80 -4.54
CA LEU A 176 3.93 12.12 -5.68
C LEU A 176 2.91 11.46 -6.61
N THR A 177 1.97 12.24 -7.14
CA THR A 177 0.81 11.74 -7.90
C THR A 177 1.16 10.99 -9.20
N ASN A 178 2.39 11.12 -9.72
CA ASN A 178 2.91 10.36 -10.86
C ASN A 178 3.59 9.04 -10.48
N LEU A 179 3.73 8.74 -9.18
CA LEU A 179 4.44 7.56 -8.70
C LEU A 179 3.69 6.29 -9.09
N MET A 180 4.38 5.37 -9.75
CA MET A 180 3.86 4.09 -10.23
C MET A 180 4.37 2.91 -9.38
N THR A 181 5.58 3.02 -8.85
CA THR A 181 6.22 1.99 -8.02
C THR A 181 6.76 2.61 -6.75
N LEU A 182 6.32 2.08 -5.61
CA LEU A 182 6.85 2.41 -4.29
C LEU A 182 7.29 1.13 -3.58
N ASN A 183 8.59 0.99 -3.35
CA ASN A 183 9.15 -0.14 -2.62
C ASN A 183 9.68 0.29 -1.25
N LEU A 184 8.99 -0.14 -0.20
CA LEU A 184 9.27 0.16 1.21
C LEU A 184 9.60 -1.11 2.01
N ASN A 185 9.86 -2.23 1.34
CA ASN A 185 10.03 -3.51 2.02
C ASN A 185 11.26 -3.54 2.94
N SER A 186 11.29 -4.50 3.87
CA SER A 186 12.44 -4.71 4.76
C SER A 186 12.84 -3.43 5.51
N ASN A 187 11.86 -2.76 6.12
CA ASN A 187 12.05 -1.59 6.97
C ASN A 187 11.52 -1.88 8.39
N ARG A 188 11.31 -0.84 9.20
CA ARG A 188 10.75 -0.93 10.55
C ARG A 188 9.42 -0.17 10.66
N LEU A 189 8.70 -0.02 9.54
CA LEU A 189 7.47 0.78 9.50
C LEU A 189 6.41 0.18 10.42
N THR A 190 5.86 1.00 11.31
CA THR A 190 4.75 0.60 12.21
C THR A 190 3.40 1.11 11.72
N VAL A 191 3.39 2.18 10.92
CA VAL A 191 2.20 2.85 10.39
C VAL A 191 2.49 3.39 8.99
N LEU A 192 1.43 3.55 8.19
CA LEU A 192 1.46 4.31 6.95
C LEU A 192 0.65 5.60 7.11
N PRO A 193 1.11 6.73 6.56
CA PRO A 193 0.31 7.95 6.53
C PRO A 193 -0.96 7.73 5.69
N PRO A 194 -2.13 8.26 6.09
CA PRO A 194 -3.35 8.27 5.28
C PRO A 194 -3.14 8.84 3.88
N GLU A 195 -2.22 9.78 3.73
CA GLU A 195 -1.83 10.43 2.47
C GLU A 195 -1.31 9.44 1.42
N ILE A 196 -0.96 8.20 1.81
CA ILE A 196 -0.64 7.14 0.85
C ILE A 196 -1.77 6.96 -0.18
N GLY A 197 -3.04 7.16 0.21
CA GLY A 197 -4.20 7.07 -0.68
C GLY A 197 -4.20 8.09 -1.84
N GLN A 198 -3.40 9.16 -1.73
CA GLN A 198 -3.30 10.20 -2.76
C GLN A 198 -2.45 9.76 -3.98
N LEU A 199 -1.71 8.65 -3.87
CA LEU A 199 -0.88 8.09 -4.94
C LEU A 199 -1.72 7.39 -6.02
N THR A 200 -2.64 8.11 -6.66
CA THR A 200 -3.65 7.54 -7.57
C THR A 200 -3.08 6.86 -8.82
N SER A 201 -1.84 7.15 -9.21
CA SER A 201 -1.11 6.47 -10.31
C SER A 201 -0.37 5.20 -9.88
N LEU A 202 -0.32 4.89 -8.57
CA LEU A 202 0.48 3.81 -8.03
C LEU A 202 -0.03 2.46 -8.52
N ARG A 203 0.87 1.64 -9.06
CA ARG A 203 0.58 0.31 -9.60
C ARG A 203 1.12 -0.80 -8.73
N SER A 204 2.27 -0.56 -8.08
CA SER A 204 2.94 -1.53 -7.21
C SER A 204 3.33 -0.86 -5.90
N LEU A 205 2.85 -1.42 -4.78
CA LEU A 205 3.22 -1.03 -3.43
C LEU A 205 3.77 -2.25 -2.69
N ASP A 206 5.05 -2.20 -2.35
CA ASP A 206 5.73 -3.27 -1.64
C ASP A 206 6.07 -2.86 -0.21
N LEU A 207 5.40 -3.49 0.75
CA LEU A 207 5.50 -3.22 2.19
C LEU A 207 5.90 -4.47 2.98
N ARG A 208 6.36 -5.52 2.30
CA ARG A 208 6.72 -6.78 2.97
C ARG A 208 7.83 -6.57 4.01
N ASP A 209 7.90 -7.45 5.00
CA ASP A 209 8.96 -7.45 6.02
C ASP A 209 9.05 -6.10 6.76
N ASN A 210 7.92 -5.68 7.34
CA ASN A 210 7.81 -4.47 8.16
C ASN A 210 7.12 -4.81 9.50
N GLN A 211 6.71 -3.80 10.27
CA GLN A 211 6.04 -3.97 11.56
C GLN A 211 4.63 -3.37 11.56
N LEU A 212 3.99 -3.26 10.40
CA LEU A 212 2.69 -2.62 10.24
C LEU A 212 1.63 -3.34 11.04
N MET A 213 0.90 -2.60 11.88
CA MET A 213 -0.22 -3.13 12.67
C MET A 213 -1.57 -2.96 11.97
N ALA A 214 -1.68 -1.95 11.10
CA ALA A 214 -2.86 -1.66 10.31
C ALA A 214 -2.47 -1.07 8.95
N VAL A 215 -3.41 -1.15 8.00
CA VAL A 215 -3.38 -0.41 6.74
C VAL A 215 -4.45 0.67 6.83
N PRO A 216 -4.16 1.94 6.50
CA PRO A 216 -5.16 3.01 6.54
C PRO A 216 -6.31 2.74 5.54
N PRO A 217 -7.57 3.08 5.87
CA PRO A 217 -8.71 2.98 4.95
C PRO A 217 -8.48 3.67 3.61
N GLU A 218 -7.70 4.76 3.60
CA GLU A 218 -7.32 5.52 2.40
C GLU A 218 -6.59 4.69 1.35
N ILE A 219 -6.10 3.49 1.68
CA ILE A 219 -5.58 2.53 0.69
C ILE A 219 -6.60 2.24 -0.42
N GLY A 220 -7.90 2.30 -0.13
CA GLY A 220 -8.97 2.12 -1.11
C GLY A 220 -8.99 3.17 -2.23
N GLN A 221 -8.33 4.32 -2.02
CA GLN A 221 -8.23 5.41 -3.00
C GLN A 221 -7.17 5.14 -4.09
N LEU A 222 -6.32 4.12 -3.92
CA LEU A 222 -5.29 3.73 -4.88
C LEU A 222 -5.88 3.00 -6.10
N THR A 223 -6.69 3.70 -6.88
CA THR A 223 -7.50 3.13 -7.98
C THR A 223 -6.68 2.47 -9.11
N SER A 224 -5.39 2.79 -9.26
CA SER A 224 -4.50 2.15 -10.24
C SER A 224 -3.71 0.94 -9.71
N LEU A 225 -3.84 0.60 -8.42
CA LEU A 225 -2.98 -0.38 -7.76
C LEU A 225 -3.29 -1.80 -8.22
N THR A 226 -2.29 -2.46 -8.80
CA THR A 226 -2.41 -3.84 -9.30
C THR A 226 -1.75 -4.86 -8.39
N ALA A 227 -0.72 -4.44 -7.64
CA ALA A 227 0.02 -5.28 -6.70
C ALA A 227 0.23 -4.59 -5.35
N LEU A 228 -0.20 -5.27 -4.29
CA LEU A 228 0.00 -4.88 -2.90
C LEU A 228 0.63 -6.05 -2.12
N HIS A 229 1.88 -5.85 -1.67
CA HIS A 229 2.61 -6.85 -0.90
C HIS A 229 2.69 -6.43 0.57
N LEU A 230 2.00 -7.16 1.45
CA LEU A 230 1.95 -6.93 2.90
C LEU A 230 2.50 -8.12 3.71
N TYR A 231 3.16 -9.06 3.03
CA TYR A 231 3.79 -10.25 3.60
C TYR A 231 4.65 -9.92 4.83
N ASN A 232 4.59 -10.75 5.87
CA ASN A 232 5.43 -10.62 7.08
C ASN A 232 5.34 -9.23 7.73
N ASN A 233 4.16 -8.93 8.28
CA ASN A 233 3.85 -7.75 9.08
C ASN A 233 3.10 -8.18 10.35
N LYS A 234 2.52 -7.23 11.09
CA LYS A 234 1.75 -7.46 12.32
C LYS A 234 0.25 -7.17 12.13
N LEU A 235 -0.26 -7.28 10.91
CA LEU A 235 -1.64 -6.93 10.58
C LEU A 235 -2.61 -7.94 11.22
N THR A 236 -3.57 -7.44 11.97
CA THR A 236 -4.68 -8.24 12.50
C THR A 236 -5.93 -8.16 11.64
N SER A 237 -6.03 -7.13 10.80
CA SER A 237 -7.13 -6.94 9.87
C SER A 237 -6.71 -6.20 8.61
N VAL A 238 -7.57 -6.24 7.61
CA VAL A 238 -7.50 -5.41 6.40
C VAL A 238 -8.73 -4.51 6.34
N PRO A 239 -8.60 -3.21 6.00
CA PRO A 239 -9.74 -2.31 5.90
C PRO A 239 -10.70 -2.74 4.78
N PRO A 240 -12.04 -2.66 4.96
CA PRO A 240 -13.01 -2.96 3.92
C PRO A 240 -12.80 -2.17 2.61
N GLU A 241 -12.22 -0.98 2.72
CA GLU A 241 -11.90 -0.06 1.62
C GLU A 241 -10.94 -0.69 0.61
N ILE A 242 -10.15 -1.70 0.99
CA ILE A 242 -9.32 -2.45 0.03
C ILE A 242 -10.17 -3.08 -1.09
N SER A 243 -11.46 -3.36 -0.84
CA SER A 243 -12.39 -3.88 -1.84
C SER A 243 -12.73 -2.89 -2.95
N GLN A 244 -12.48 -1.59 -2.72
CA GLN A 244 -12.68 -0.52 -3.71
C GLN A 244 -11.58 -0.49 -4.79
N ILE A 245 -10.44 -1.13 -4.52
CA ILE A 245 -9.33 -1.27 -5.47
C ILE A 245 -9.69 -2.35 -6.50
N THR A 246 -10.49 -1.99 -7.50
CA THR A 246 -10.99 -2.93 -8.52
C THR A 246 -9.87 -3.45 -9.43
N SER A 247 -8.81 -2.66 -9.62
CA SER A 247 -7.60 -3.00 -10.38
C SER A 247 -6.65 -3.99 -9.70
N LEU A 248 -6.84 -4.26 -8.40
CA LEU A 248 -5.96 -5.13 -7.64
C LEU A 248 -6.03 -6.57 -8.18
N THR A 249 -4.86 -7.13 -8.49
CA THR A 249 -4.73 -8.52 -8.99
C THR A 249 -3.86 -9.38 -8.08
N MET A 250 -3.05 -8.75 -7.24
CA MET A 250 -2.10 -9.38 -6.35
C MET A 250 -2.17 -8.72 -4.98
N LEU A 251 -2.66 -9.45 -3.99
CA LEU A 251 -2.61 -9.10 -2.58
C LEU A 251 -1.92 -10.22 -1.82
N ASN A 252 -0.75 -9.96 -1.25
CA ASN A 252 -0.04 -10.94 -0.41
C ASN A 252 -0.14 -10.56 1.06
N LEU A 253 -0.79 -11.39 1.86
CA LEU A 253 -1.01 -11.17 3.30
C LEU A 253 -0.34 -12.23 4.19
N LYS A 254 0.42 -13.15 3.61
CA LYS A 254 0.99 -14.29 4.35
C LYS A 254 1.92 -13.80 5.48
N TYR A 255 1.99 -14.60 6.55
CA TYR A 255 2.72 -14.26 7.78
C TYR A 255 2.25 -12.94 8.42
N ASN A 256 0.94 -12.75 8.48
CA ASN A 256 0.30 -11.78 9.34
C ASN A 256 -0.70 -12.50 10.26
N PRO A 257 -0.92 -12.03 11.49
CA PRO A 257 -1.94 -12.56 12.39
C PRO A 257 -3.37 -12.10 12.02
N ILE A 258 -3.75 -12.21 10.73
CA ILE A 258 -5.05 -11.73 10.24
C ILE A 258 -6.20 -12.52 10.86
N GLN A 259 -7.14 -11.78 11.44
CA GLN A 259 -8.41 -12.28 11.96
C GLN A 259 -9.59 -11.84 11.09
N THR A 260 -9.46 -10.68 10.42
CA THR A 260 -10.53 -10.08 9.61
C THR A 260 -10.01 -9.58 8.26
N PRO A 261 -10.47 -10.12 7.11
CA PRO A 261 -11.40 -11.24 6.98
C PRO A 261 -10.82 -12.55 7.55
N PRO A 262 -11.68 -13.52 7.93
CA PRO A 262 -11.22 -14.84 8.35
C PRO A 262 -10.29 -15.48 7.30
N PRO A 263 -9.25 -16.24 7.71
CA PRO A 263 -8.32 -16.87 6.78
C PRO A 263 -8.99 -17.73 5.70
N GLU A 264 -10.14 -18.34 5.99
CA GLU A 264 -10.94 -19.15 5.07
C GLU A 264 -11.53 -18.31 3.93
N VAL A 265 -11.86 -17.04 4.20
CA VAL A 265 -12.34 -16.08 3.19
C VAL A 265 -11.19 -15.63 2.30
N LEU A 266 -10.00 -15.42 2.89
CA LEU A 266 -8.82 -14.98 2.16
C LEU A 266 -8.23 -16.10 1.30
N ASN A 267 -8.42 -17.37 1.69
CA ASN A 267 -8.01 -18.57 0.95
C ASN A 267 -6.62 -18.42 0.30
N LEU A 268 -5.61 -18.08 1.12
CA LEU A 268 -4.27 -17.76 0.64
C LEU A 268 -3.64 -18.95 -0.09
N ASP A 269 -3.14 -18.74 -1.32
CA ASP A 269 -2.43 -19.79 -2.06
C ASP A 269 -1.04 -20.09 -1.47
N SER A 270 -0.32 -21.05 -2.07
CA SER A 270 1.04 -21.44 -1.63
C SER A 270 2.03 -20.26 -1.57
N GLN A 271 1.84 -19.26 -2.44
CA GLN A 271 2.66 -18.04 -2.53
C GLN A 271 2.14 -16.91 -1.63
N GLY A 272 1.01 -17.10 -0.95
CA GLY A 272 0.39 -16.13 -0.05
C GLY A 272 -0.58 -15.16 -0.74
N LYS A 273 -0.95 -15.41 -1.99
CA LYS A 273 -1.92 -14.59 -2.74
C LYS A 273 -3.33 -14.83 -2.19
N ALA A 274 -4.03 -13.75 -1.85
CA ALA A 274 -5.42 -13.80 -1.40
C ALA A 274 -6.42 -13.99 -2.55
N ASP A 275 -7.50 -14.71 -2.28
CA ASP A 275 -8.73 -14.72 -3.07
C ASP A 275 -9.45 -13.37 -2.93
N LEU A 276 -9.18 -12.48 -3.88
CA LEU A 276 -9.75 -11.14 -3.92
C LEU A 276 -11.28 -11.17 -4.10
N ASP A 277 -11.83 -12.16 -4.81
CA ASP A 277 -13.27 -12.24 -5.02
C ASP A 277 -13.99 -12.74 -3.77
N GLY A 278 -13.42 -13.72 -3.06
CA GLY A 278 -13.85 -14.14 -1.73
C GLY A 278 -13.87 -12.97 -0.74
N MET A 279 -12.76 -12.24 -0.66
CA MET A 279 -12.63 -11.05 0.18
C MET A 279 -13.67 -9.97 -0.15
N ARG A 280 -13.85 -9.63 -1.45
CA ARG A 280 -14.83 -8.63 -1.89
C ARG A 280 -16.27 -9.05 -1.54
N ARG A 281 -16.62 -10.33 -1.70
CA ARG A 281 -17.94 -10.86 -1.30
C ARG A 281 -18.16 -10.72 0.21
N TYR A 282 -17.15 -11.06 1.02
CA TYR A 282 -17.21 -10.94 2.47
C TYR A 282 -17.47 -9.49 2.91
N PHE A 283 -16.69 -8.52 2.42
CA PHE A 283 -16.89 -7.12 2.81
C PHE A 283 -18.22 -6.56 2.32
N ARG A 284 -18.70 -6.97 1.14
CA ARG A 284 -20.04 -6.60 0.65
C ARG A 284 -21.13 -7.13 1.58
N GLN A 285 -21.08 -8.41 1.96
CA GLN A 285 -22.05 -9.00 2.89
C GLN A 285 -22.01 -8.34 4.26
N MET A 286 -20.83 -7.96 4.76
CA MET A 286 -20.69 -7.21 6.01
C MET A 286 -21.33 -5.82 5.93
N ALA A 287 -21.16 -5.12 4.79
CA ALA A 287 -21.81 -3.83 4.57
C ALA A 287 -23.34 -3.95 4.45
N GLU A 288 -23.85 -4.98 3.76
CA GLU A 288 -25.28 -5.26 3.64
C GLU A 288 -25.90 -5.70 4.99
N ALA A 289 -25.20 -6.56 5.75
CA ALA A 289 -25.64 -6.99 7.08
C ALA A 289 -25.62 -5.85 8.11
N ALA A 290 -24.75 -4.85 7.94
CA ALA A 290 -24.78 -3.62 8.71
C ALA A 290 -25.98 -2.72 8.37
N GLN A 291 -26.55 -2.85 7.17
CA GLN A 291 -27.71 -2.05 6.73
C GLN A 291 -29.06 -2.67 7.12
N VAL A 292 -29.17 -3.98 7.30
CA VAL A 292 -30.47 -4.63 7.62
C VAL A 292 -30.31 -5.82 8.57
N ARG A 293 -30.47 -5.57 9.88
CA ARG A 293 -30.96 -6.63 10.79
C ARG A 293 -32.48 -6.61 10.81
N LEU A 294 -33.12 -7.30 9.86
CA LEU A 294 -34.50 -7.75 10.05
C LEU A 294 -34.44 -8.98 10.95
N PHE A 295 -34.80 -8.80 12.22
CA PHE A 295 -35.03 -9.95 13.09
C PHE A 295 -36.42 -10.50 12.75
N GLU A 296 -36.48 -11.44 11.79
CA GLU A 296 -37.72 -12.07 11.35
C GLU A 296 -37.85 -13.49 11.93
N ALA A 297 -39.01 -13.80 12.51
CA ALA A 297 -39.43 -15.17 12.79
C ALA A 297 -40.68 -15.52 11.97
N LYS A 298 -40.80 -16.79 11.58
CA LYS A 298 -42.00 -17.32 10.92
C LYS A 298 -42.68 -18.29 11.88
N LEU A 299 -43.92 -17.98 12.26
CA LEU A 299 -44.76 -18.85 13.08
C LEU A 299 -45.80 -19.50 12.18
N LEU A 300 -45.83 -20.83 12.15
CA LEU A 300 -46.78 -21.61 11.37
C LEU A 300 -47.84 -22.20 12.33
N ILE A 301 -49.12 -21.88 12.13
CA ILE A 301 -50.22 -22.44 12.93
C ILE A 301 -50.97 -23.46 12.07
N VAL A 302 -50.85 -24.73 12.44
CA VAL A 302 -51.47 -25.88 11.74
C VAL A 302 -52.51 -26.53 12.66
N GLY A 303 -53.60 -27.01 12.07
CA GLY A 303 -54.70 -27.68 12.78
C GLY A 303 -55.88 -27.92 11.85
N GLU A 304 -56.84 -28.74 12.29
CA GLU A 304 -58.04 -29.12 11.54
C GLU A 304 -58.89 -27.90 11.14
N ALA A 305 -59.80 -28.10 10.18
CA ALA A 305 -60.75 -27.07 9.77
C ALA A 305 -61.53 -26.55 10.99
N GLU A 306 -61.77 -25.23 11.03
CA GLU A 306 -62.53 -24.56 12.11
C GLU A 306 -61.90 -24.63 13.52
N ALA A 307 -60.67 -25.14 13.68
CA ALA A 307 -59.98 -25.24 14.97
C ALA A 307 -59.57 -23.88 15.61
N GLY A 308 -60.03 -22.74 15.08
CA GLY A 308 -59.78 -21.41 15.64
C GLY A 308 -58.39 -20.84 15.38
N LYS A 309 -57.67 -21.32 14.36
CA LYS A 309 -56.30 -20.87 13.99
C LYS A 309 -56.19 -19.37 13.77
N THR A 310 -57.14 -18.76 13.05
CA THR A 310 -57.21 -17.31 12.82
C THR A 310 -57.44 -16.53 14.11
N SER A 311 -58.33 -17.03 14.95
CA SER A 311 -58.63 -16.43 16.27
C SER A 311 -57.39 -16.44 17.16
N LEU A 312 -56.61 -17.53 17.12
CA LEU A 312 -55.33 -17.65 17.81
C LEU A 312 -54.28 -16.69 17.24
N ALA A 313 -54.11 -16.63 15.92
CA ALA A 313 -53.17 -15.72 15.26
C ALA A 313 -53.44 -14.25 15.62
N ARG A 314 -54.71 -13.83 15.60
CA ARG A 314 -55.11 -12.46 15.98
C ARG A 314 -54.88 -12.18 17.47
N LYS A 315 -55.17 -13.14 18.36
CA LYS A 315 -54.91 -12.98 19.80
C LYS A 315 -53.43 -12.95 20.16
N LEU A 316 -52.59 -13.67 19.41
CA LEU A 316 -51.14 -13.60 19.56
C LEU A 316 -50.60 -12.22 19.16
N GLN A 317 -51.20 -11.59 18.15
CA GLN A 317 -50.82 -10.25 17.69
C GLN A 317 -51.30 -9.15 18.64
N ASP A 318 -52.55 -9.23 19.11
CA ASP A 318 -53.12 -8.32 20.12
C ASP A 318 -54.09 -9.07 21.05
N PRO A 319 -53.69 -9.29 22.32
CA PRO A 319 -54.52 -9.95 23.32
C PRO A 319 -55.85 -9.25 23.60
N ALA A 320 -56.02 -7.97 23.25
CA ALA A 320 -57.26 -7.23 23.45
C ALA A 320 -58.27 -7.38 22.28
N THR A 321 -57.84 -7.88 21.12
CA THR A 321 -58.69 -7.96 19.92
C THR A 321 -59.93 -8.85 20.13
N PRO A 322 -61.17 -8.38 19.93
CA PRO A 322 -62.37 -9.22 20.09
C PRO A 322 -62.34 -10.43 19.16
N LEU A 323 -62.79 -11.58 19.64
CA LEU A 323 -62.92 -12.77 18.79
C LEU A 323 -64.09 -12.58 17.80
N PRO A 324 -63.93 -12.97 16.53
CA PRO A 324 -65.01 -12.91 15.56
C PRO A 324 -66.17 -13.83 15.95
N ALA A 325 -67.36 -13.58 15.40
CA ALA A 325 -68.52 -14.43 15.61
C ALA A 325 -68.25 -15.87 15.07
N PRO A 326 -68.87 -16.91 15.63
CA PRO A 326 -68.58 -18.31 15.30
C PRO A 326 -68.68 -18.66 13.80
N ASP A 327 -69.43 -17.88 13.02
CA ASP A 327 -69.72 -18.13 11.62
C ASP A 327 -68.68 -17.51 10.64
N GLU A 328 -67.68 -16.77 11.16
CA GLU A 328 -66.62 -16.20 10.34
C GLU A 328 -65.43 -17.16 10.18
N THR A 329 -65.45 -17.97 9.12
CA THR A 329 -64.32 -18.84 8.75
C THR A 329 -63.37 -18.18 7.76
N THR A 330 -62.07 -18.24 8.02
CA THR A 330 -61.03 -17.77 7.09
C THR A 330 -60.89 -18.69 5.90
N LYS A 331 -60.92 -18.12 4.68
CA LYS A 331 -60.80 -18.87 3.42
C LYS A 331 -59.39 -18.71 2.84
N GLY A 332 -58.62 -19.80 2.77
CA GLY A 332 -57.28 -19.81 2.19
C GLY A 332 -56.17 -19.61 3.22
N VAL A 333 -55.02 -19.08 2.77
CA VAL A 333 -53.85 -18.81 3.62
C VAL A 333 -53.73 -17.30 3.84
N ASP A 334 -53.82 -16.87 5.09
CA ASP A 334 -53.59 -15.49 5.51
C ASP A 334 -52.24 -15.36 6.22
N VAL A 335 -51.52 -14.26 5.98
CA VAL A 335 -50.27 -13.94 6.68
C VAL A 335 -50.48 -12.71 7.54
N HIS A 336 -50.41 -12.88 8.86
CA HIS A 336 -50.48 -11.79 9.82
C HIS A 336 -49.08 -11.34 10.20
N THR A 337 -48.75 -10.08 9.89
CA THR A 337 -47.46 -9.49 10.23
C THR A 337 -47.53 -8.80 11.58
N TRP A 338 -46.79 -9.31 12.56
CA TRP A 338 -46.64 -8.72 13.88
C TRP A 338 -45.27 -8.03 13.99
N GLU A 339 -45.26 -6.70 14.15
CA GLU A 339 -44.02 -5.93 14.35
C GLU A 339 -43.97 -5.35 15.76
N PHE A 340 -42.83 -5.48 16.43
CA PHE A 340 -42.60 -4.85 17.73
C PHE A 340 -41.14 -4.37 17.89
N PRO A 341 -40.92 -3.27 18.64
CA PRO A 341 -39.57 -2.75 18.87
C PRO A 341 -38.79 -3.67 19.82
N LEU A 342 -37.52 -3.93 19.51
CA LEU A 342 -36.62 -4.77 20.31
C LEU A 342 -36.31 -4.20 21.70
N SER A 343 -36.64 -2.94 21.96
CA SER A 343 -36.51 -2.30 23.28
C SER A 343 -37.39 -2.95 24.37
N LEU A 344 -38.37 -3.78 24.00
CA LEU A 344 -39.25 -4.50 24.93
C LEU A 344 -38.65 -5.82 25.46
N ILE A 345 -37.63 -6.39 24.82
CA ILE A 345 -37.09 -7.72 25.18
C ILE A 345 -36.03 -7.64 26.29
N SER A 346 -35.37 -6.48 26.46
CA SER A 346 -34.30 -6.32 27.47
C SER A 346 -34.78 -6.30 28.92
N ASN A 347 -36.08 -6.09 29.18
CA ASN A 347 -36.61 -6.05 30.55
C ASN A 347 -37.00 -7.43 31.12
N GLN A 348 -36.87 -8.53 30.37
CA GLN A 348 -37.25 -9.87 30.86
C GLN A 348 -36.19 -10.96 30.71
N LEU A 349 -35.00 -10.66 30.17
CA LEU A 349 -33.88 -11.61 30.09
C LEU A 349 -32.70 -11.09 30.91
N SER A 350 -32.67 -11.44 32.20
CA SER A 350 -31.46 -11.37 33.01
C SER A 350 -30.51 -12.50 32.58
N VAL A 351 -29.73 -12.25 31.53
CA VAL A 351 -28.62 -13.12 31.15
C VAL A 351 -27.32 -12.36 31.42
N ASN A 352 -26.48 -12.97 32.28
CA ASN A 352 -25.16 -12.48 32.68
C ASN A 352 -24.31 -12.01 31.48
N SER A 353 -24.17 -10.70 31.33
CA SER A 353 -23.29 -10.07 30.35
C SER A 353 -21.96 -9.67 31.03
N SER A 354 -21.14 -10.66 31.36
CA SER A 354 -19.74 -10.44 31.72
C SER A 354 -18.83 -11.06 30.66
N GLN A 355 -19.01 -10.69 29.37
CA GLN A 355 -18.05 -10.95 28.28
C GLN A 355 -18.47 -10.32 26.92
N LEU A 356 -18.80 -9.02 26.89
CA LEU A 356 -18.83 -8.25 25.64
C LEU A 356 -18.10 -6.92 25.85
N PRO A 357 -17.20 -6.50 24.95
CA PRO A 357 -16.47 -5.26 25.09
C PRO A 357 -17.44 -4.08 24.96
N ILE A 358 -17.39 -3.21 25.95
CA ILE A 358 -18.15 -1.97 26.04
C ILE A 358 -17.62 -1.04 24.95
N THR A 359 -18.34 -0.93 23.85
CA THR A 359 -18.27 0.25 22.98
C THR A 359 -19.45 1.14 23.32
N ASP A 360 -19.14 2.36 23.73
CA ASP A 360 -20.04 3.41 24.14
C ASP A 360 -20.83 3.93 22.93
N ASP A 361 -21.92 3.25 22.59
CA ASP A 361 -22.89 3.74 21.63
C ASP A 361 -24.31 3.34 22.05
N ARG A 362 -24.78 3.97 23.12
CA ARG A 362 -26.14 3.79 23.64
C ARG A 362 -27.20 4.56 22.84
N THR A 363 -26.83 5.14 21.70
CA THR A 363 -27.73 5.96 20.87
C THR A 363 -28.18 5.31 19.57
N LEU A 364 -27.68 4.12 19.22
CA LEU A 364 -28.03 3.41 17.98
C LEU A 364 -28.92 2.16 18.15
N ILE A 365 -29.42 1.87 19.36
CA ILE A 365 -30.23 0.67 19.64
C ILE A 365 -31.75 0.91 19.47
N THR A 366 -32.21 2.12 19.11
CA THR A 366 -33.64 2.48 19.25
C THR A 366 -34.58 2.11 18.09
N ASP A 367 -34.10 1.59 16.95
CA ASP A 367 -35.00 1.32 15.80
C ASP A 367 -34.86 -0.08 15.19
N HIS A 368 -34.44 -1.07 15.99
CA HIS A 368 -34.52 -2.46 15.56
C HIS A 368 -35.94 -2.99 15.82
N ARG A 369 -36.68 -3.30 14.76
CA ARG A 369 -38.00 -3.97 14.84
C ARG A 369 -37.84 -5.46 14.63
N PHE A 370 -38.50 -6.26 15.48
CA PHE A 370 -38.68 -7.68 15.27
C PHE A 370 -39.99 -7.91 14.53
N ARG A 371 -39.98 -8.76 13.51
CA ARG A 371 -41.16 -9.12 12.71
C ARG A 371 -41.48 -10.59 12.89
N VAL A 372 -42.71 -10.93 13.27
CA VAL A 372 -43.24 -12.29 13.20
C VAL A 372 -44.28 -12.36 12.10
N ASN A 373 -44.05 -13.21 11.10
CA ASN A 373 -45.06 -13.53 10.11
C ASN A 373 -45.81 -14.79 10.58
N ILE A 374 -47.09 -14.66 10.92
CA ILE A 374 -47.95 -15.79 11.30
C ILE A 374 -48.70 -16.25 10.06
N TRP A 375 -48.43 -17.48 9.63
CA TRP A 375 -49.10 -18.08 8.48
C TRP A 375 -50.27 -18.92 8.98
N ASP A 376 -51.49 -18.46 8.70
CA ASP A 376 -52.75 -19.10 9.04
C ASP A 376 -53.35 -19.77 7.81
N PHE A 377 -53.46 -21.11 7.85
CA PHE A 377 -53.95 -21.92 6.74
C PHE A 377 -55.48 -22.14 6.74
N GLY A 378 -56.26 -21.30 7.45
CA GLY A 378 -57.72 -21.23 7.30
C GLY A 378 -58.47 -22.57 7.35
N GLY A 379 -59.64 -22.65 6.73
CA GLY A 379 -60.43 -23.89 6.64
C GLY A 379 -59.86 -24.99 5.74
N GLN A 380 -58.57 -24.94 5.39
CA GLN A 380 -57.91 -25.97 4.58
C GLN A 380 -57.29 -27.04 5.49
N GLU A 381 -57.58 -28.32 5.21
CA GLU A 381 -56.79 -29.43 5.72
C GLU A 381 -55.45 -29.47 4.97
N ILE A 382 -54.34 -29.61 5.70
CA ILE A 382 -52.99 -29.75 5.12
C ILE A 382 -52.72 -31.22 4.81
#